data_AF-A0A0E0Y2G5-F1
#
_entry.id   AF-A0A0E0Y2G5-F1
#
_cell.length_a   1.000
_cell.length_b   1.000
_cell.length_c   1.000
_cell.angle_alpha   90.00
_cell.angle_beta   90.00
_cell.angle_gamma   90.00
#
_symmetry.space_group_name_H-M   'P 1'
#
loop_
_entity.id
_entity.type
_entity.pdbx_description
1 polymer ?
#
loop_
_entity_poly.entity_id
_entity_poly.type
_entity_poly.pdbx_seq_one_letter_code
_entity_poly.pdbx_strand_id
1 'polypeptide(L)'
;MKQRKPKKCKVCGSSFVPFRSYQKVCCGQCALELVRKEKAIASAKEQADKLKARRRDLQPRSYWIKQAQQAVNAYIRERDRHLPCVSCGTFDSAQWDAGHYRTTAAAPQLRFDERNIHKQCVVCNQYKSGNLVPYRVELINRIGQEAVDEIESNHSRHRWTVEECKAIKAEYQQKLKDLRNSRSEAA
;
A
#
# COMPACT_ATOMS: atom_id res chain seq x y z
N MET A 1 23.51 -0.64 57.72
CA MET A 1 23.41 -0.44 56.26
C MET A 1 23.02 -1.76 55.60
N LYS A 2 21.94 -1.84 54.81
CA LYS A 2 21.58 -3.07 54.07
C LYS A 2 22.65 -3.37 53.01
N GLN A 3 23.27 -4.55 53.09
CA GLN A 3 24.18 -5.02 52.04
C GLN A 3 23.45 -5.14 50.71
N ARG A 4 24.10 -4.70 49.63
CA ARG A 4 23.50 -4.71 48.29
C ARG A 4 23.71 -6.08 47.65
N LYS A 5 22.66 -6.57 46.99
CA LYS A 5 22.71 -7.85 46.29
C LYS A 5 23.70 -7.79 45.10
N PRO A 6 24.50 -8.84 44.87
CA PRO A 6 25.35 -8.94 43.70
C PRO A 6 24.54 -8.82 42.39
N LYS A 7 25.15 -8.20 41.37
CA LYS A 7 24.59 -8.06 40.02
C LYS A 7 25.55 -8.65 38.99
N LYS A 8 25.03 -9.01 37.81
CA LYS A 8 25.87 -9.39 36.66
C LYS A 8 26.28 -8.15 35.88
N CYS A 9 27.57 -8.05 35.53
CA CYS A 9 28.11 -6.99 34.69
C CYS A 9 27.51 -7.05 33.28
N LYS A 10 27.01 -5.93 32.75
CA LYS A 10 26.43 -5.87 31.39
C LYS A 10 27.43 -6.05 30.25
N VAL A 11 28.73 -6.10 30.55
CA VAL A 11 29.80 -6.22 29.53
C VAL A 11 30.46 -7.59 29.59
N CYS A 12 31.03 -7.97 30.73
CA CYS A 12 31.77 -9.23 30.88
C CYS A 12 30.97 -10.34 31.59
N GLY A 13 29.76 -10.08 32.06
CA GLY A 13 28.89 -11.09 32.69
C GLY A 13 29.26 -11.51 34.12
N SER A 14 30.41 -11.06 34.65
CA SER A 14 30.87 -11.40 36.00
C SER A 14 29.92 -10.87 37.09
N SER A 15 29.86 -11.58 38.22
CA SER A 15 29.13 -11.16 39.40
C SER A 15 29.92 -10.10 40.19
N PHE A 16 29.29 -9.00 40.59
CA PHE A 16 29.92 -7.96 41.39
C PHE A 16 28.93 -7.33 42.38
N VAL A 17 29.43 -6.81 43.51
CA VAL A 17 28.61 -6.06 44.47
C VAL A 17 28.63 -4.57 44.12
N PRO A 18 27.50 -3.94 43.79
CA PRO A 18 27.49 -2.58 43.27
C PRO A 18 27.67 -1.49 44.35
N PHE A 19 28.59 -0.54 44.13
CA PHE A 19 28.79 0.61 45.01
C PHE A 19 27.69 1.68 44.89
N ARG A 20 26.89 1.67 43.81
CA ARG A 20 25.63 2.43 43.69
C ARG A 20 24.53 1.55 43.12
N SER A 21 23.28 1.73 43.54
CA SER A 21 22.15 0.88 43.09
C SER A 21 21.99 0.84 41.57
N TYR A 22 22.36 1.91 40.86
CA TYR A 22 22.28 2.03 39.40
C TYR A 22 23.53 1.55 38.65
N GLN A 23 24.58 1.09 39.35
CA GLN A 23 25.80 0.61 38.70
C GLN A 23 25.51 -0.64 37.85
N LYS A 24 25.88 -0.59 36.57
CA LYS A 24 25.60 -1.62 35.56
C LYS A 24 26.80 -2.55 35.26
N VAL A 25 27.99 -2.19 35.72
CA VAL A 25 29.27 -2.82 35.35
C VAL A 25 30.20 -2.98 36.54
N CYS A 26 31.11 -3.96 36.48
CA CYS A 26 32.00 -4.29 37.59
C CYS A 26 33.19 -3.32 37.76
N CYS A 27 33.67 -2.67 36.70
CA CYS A 27 34.86 -1.82 36.73
C CYS A 27 34.82 -0.68 35.69
N GLY A 28 35.79 0.25 35.78
CA GLY A 28 35.90 1.39 34.86
C GLY A 28 36.08 0.99 33.40
N GLN A 29 36.84 -0.08 33.11
CA GLN A 29 37.01 -0.60 31.75
C GLN A 29 35.67 -1.07 31.16
N CYS A 30 34.90 -1.86 31.92
CA CYS A 30 33.57 -2.27 31.51
C CYS A 30 32.61 -1.08 31.36
N ALA A 31 32.79 0.00 32.14
CA ALA A 31 31.98 1.22 32.00
C ALA A 31 32.23 1.91 30.66
N LEU A 32 33.50 2.06 30.28
CA LEU A 32 33.89 2.65 28.99
C LEU A 32 33.38 1.81 27.81
N GLU A 33 33.48 0.48 27.90
CA GLU A 33 33.00 -0.42 26.86
C GLU A 33 31.46 -0.36 26.72
N LEU A 34 30.73 -0.29 27.83
CA LEU A 34 29.28 -0.14 27.80
C LEU A 34 28.87 1.17 27.10
N VAL A 35 29.53 2.29 27.42
CA VAL A 35 29.27 3.58 26.76
C VAL A 35 29.58 3.52 25.25
N ARG A 36 30.68 2.87 24.85
CA ARG A 36 31.02 2.66 23.44
C ARG A 36 29.95 1.84 22.71
N LYS A 37 29.50 0.73 23.31
CA LYS A 37 28.41 -0.11 22.76
C LYS A 37 27.10 0.66 22.65
N GLU A 38 26.69 1.39 23.69
CA GLU A 38 25.46 2.19 23.69
C GLU A 38 25.52 3.30 22.61
N LYS A 39 26.67 3.99 22.45
CA LYS A 39 26.88 4.97 21.37
C LYS A 39 26.83 4.34 19.98
N ALA A 40 27.47 3.18 19.78
CA ALA A 40 27.45 2.48 18.49
C ALA A 40 26.01 2.07 18.10
N ILE A 41 25.24 1.55 19.04
CA ILE A 41 23.83 1.18 18.82
C ILE A 41 22.99 2.42 18.49
N ALA A 42 23.17 3.51 19.24
CA ALA A 42 22.44 4.76 18.99
C ALA A 42 22.76 5.34 17.60
N SER A 43 24.04 5.41 17.24
CA SER A 43 24.49 5.88 15.92
C SER A 43 23.97 4.99 14.79
N ALA A 44 23.99 3.67 14.95
CA ALA A 44 23.45 2.75 13.95
C ALA A 44 21.94 2.92 13.76
N LYS A 45 21.19 3.11 14.84
CA LYS A 45 19.75 3.41 14.78
C LYS A 45 19.48 4.73 14.06
N GLU A 46 20.20 5.80 14.43
CA GLU A 46 20.05 7.11 13.80
C GLU A 46 20.36 7.07 12.29
N GLN A 47 21.43 6.36 11.90
CA GLN A 47 21.75 6.17 10.48
C GLN A 47 20.67 5.37 9.75
N ALA A 48 20.14 4.31 10.36
CA ALA A 48 19.06 3.52 9.80
C ALA A 48 17.77 4.35 9.63
N ASP A 49 17.42 5.19 10.60
CA ASP A 49 16.26 6.07 10.55
C ASP A 49 16.42 7.15 9.48
N LYS A 50 17.61 7.77 9.36
CA LYS A 50 17.93 8.70 8.27
C LYS A 50 17.84 8.04 6.91
N LEU A 51 18.35 6.82 6.76
CA LEU A 51 18.25 6.06 5.51
C LEU A 51 16.79 5.73 5.18
N LYS A 52 15.98 5.36 6.17
CA LYS A 52 14.55 5.09 6.00
C LYS A 52 13.77 6.34 5.59
N ALA A 53 14.08 7.49 6.18
CA ALA A 53 13.51 8.78 5.79
C ALA A 53 13.86 9.12 4.33
N ARG A 54 15.15 9.08 3.96
CA ARG A 54 15.60 9.29 2.58
C ARG A 54 14.93 8.35 1.58
N ARG A 55 14.75 7.07 1.94
CA ARG A 55 14.03 6.09 1.11
C ARG A 55 12.55 6.44 0.93
N ARG A 56 11.90 7.08 1.91
CA ARG A 56 10.52 7.58 1.77
C ARG A 56 10.44 8.79 0.85
N ASP A 57 11.46 9.64 0.87
CA ASP A 57 11.51 10.85 0.04
C ASP A 57 11.84 10.51 -1.42
N LEU A 58 12.70 9.50 -1.65
CA LEU A 58 13.17 9.05 -2.96
C LEU A 58 12.42 7.81 -3.46
N GLN A 59 11.08 7.83 -3.39
CA GLN A 59 10.29 6.72 -3.90
C GLN A 59 10.29 6.68 -5.45
N PRO A 60 10.51 5.52 -6.07
CA PRO A 60 10.54 5.40 -7.52
C PRO A 60 9.15 5.59 -8.14
N ARG A 61 9.11 5.87 -9.44
CA ARG A 61 7.85 5.99 -10.22
C ARG A 61 6.89 4.81 -10.02
N SER A 62 7.41 3.59 -9.98
CA SER A 62 6.61 2.37 -9.77
C SER A 62 5.86 2.37 -8.44
N TYR A 63 6.43 2.95 -7.40
CA TYR A 63 5.77 3.12 -6.10
C TYR A 63 4.53 4.01 -6.26
N TRP A 64 4.68 5.18 -6.90
CA TRP A 64 3.56 6.11 -7.09
C TRP A 64 2.47 5.56 -7.99
N ILE A 65 2.80 4.81 -9.05
CA ILE A 65 1.82 4.08 -9.86
C ILE A 65 1.03 3.09 -9.01
N LYS A 66 1.70 2.32 -8.14
CA LYS A 66 1.03 1.38 -7.24
C LYS A 66 0.10 2.10 -6.26
N GLN A 67 0.53 3.24 -5.72
CA GLN A 67 -0.30 4.04 -4.82
C GLN A 67 -1.54 4.62 -5.50
N ALA A 68 -1.40 5.14 -6.73
CA ALA A 68 -2.52 5.61 -7.54
C ALA A 68 -3.50 4.46 -7.84
N GLN A 69 -3.00 3.30 -8.27
CA GLN A 69 -3.83 2.12 -8.55
C GLN A 69 -4.62 1.67 -7.31
N GLN A 70 -3.99 1.69 -6.13
CA GLN A 70 -4.67 1.33 -4.88
C GLN A 70 -5.82 2.28 -4.56
N ALA A 71 -5.64 3.60 -4.78
CA ALA A 71 -6.69 4.60 -4.58
C ALA A 71 -7.85 4.39 -5.56
N VAL A 72 -7.55 4.24 -6.86
CA VAL A 72 -8.55 3.96 -7.90
C VAL A 72 -9.31 2.68 -7.59
N ASN A 73 -8.62 1.58 -7.27
CA ASN A 73 -9.27 0.30 -6.96
C ASN A 73 -10.15 0.36 -5.71
N ALA A 74 -9.79 1.18 -4.72
CA ALA A 74 -10.62 1.39 -3.53
C ALA A 74 -11.91 2.15 -3.89
N TYR A 75 -11.79 3.21 -4.68
CA TYR A 75 -12.94 3.95 -5.19
C TYR A 75 -13.86 3.09 -6.05
N ILE A 76 -13.35 2.35 -7.05
CA ILE A 76 -14.17 1.53 -7.96
C ILE A 76 -14.97 0.47 -7.18
N ARG A 77 -14.37 -0.20 -6.20
CA ARG A 77 -15.08 -1.18 -5.36
C ARG A 77 -16.18 -0.55 -4.51
N GLU A 78 -15.99 0.70 -4.10
CA GLU A 78 -17.01 1.45 -3.36
C GLU A 78 -18.12 1.94 -4.30
N ARG A 79 -17.77 2.50 -5.47
CA ARG A 79 -18.70 2.94 -6.53
C ARG A 79 -19.62 1.81 -6.96
N ASP A 80 -19.04 0.64 -7.21
CA ASP A 80 -19.76 -0.55 -7.71
C ASP A 80 -20.23 -1.47 -6.57
N ARG A 81 -20.25 -1.01 -5.31
CA ARG A 81 -20.55 -1.86 -4.14
C ARG A 81 -21.83 -2.66 -4.30
N HIS A 82 -22.88 -2.05 -4.86
CA HIS A 82 -24.21 -2.66 -5.02
C HIS A 82 -24.43 -3.33 -6.39
N LEU A 83 -23.46 -3.27 -7.30
CA LEU A 83 -23.56 -3.94 -8.61
C LEU A 83 -23.07 -5.39 -8.50
N PRO A 84 -23.52 -6.32 -9.35
CA PRO A 84 -22.92 -7.64 -9.40
C PRO A 84 -21.52 -7.61 -10.04
N CYS A 85 -20.83 -8.76 -10.02
CA CYS A 85 -19.62 -8.96 -10.81
C CYS A 85 -19.89 -8.60 -12.29
N VAL A 86 -19.10 -7.67 -12.83
CA VAL A 86 -19.20 -7.22 -14.23
C VAL A 86 -19.14 -8.35 -15.26
N SER A 87 -18.49 -9.49 -14.94
CA SER A 87 -18.33 -10.59 -15.90
C SER A 87 -19.27 -11.77 -15.71
N CYS A 88 -19.79 -12.02 -14.51
CA CYS A 88 -20.61 -13.22 -14.29
C CYS A 88 -21.91 -12.96 -13.56
N GLY A 89 -22.23 -11.71 -13.23
CA GLY A 89 -23.50 -11.37 -12.59
C GLY A 89 -23.63 -11.81 -11.13
N THR A 90 -22.64 -12.50 -10.54
CA THR A 90 -22.73 -12.92 -9.13
C THR A 90 -22.74 -11.72 -8.18
N PHE A 91 -23.51 -11.82 -7.11
CA PHE A 91 -23.44 -10.93 -5.94
C PHE A 91 -22.62 -11.54 -4.79
N ASP A 92 -22.28 -12.83 -4.91
CA ASP A 92 -21.52 -13.56 -3.91
C ASP A 92 -20.10 -13.85 -4.41
N SER A 93 -19.11 -13.45 -3.62
CA SER A 93 -17.71 -13.76 -3.84
C SER A 93 -16.91 -13.60 -2.55
N ALA A 94 -15.96 -14.51 -2.33
CA ALA A 94 -15.02 -14.42 -1.22
C ALA A 94 -14.17 -13.14 -1.24
N GLN A 95 -13.86 -12.61 -2.42
CA GLN A 95 -13.11 -11.37 -2.58
C GLN A 95 -13.52 -10.61 -3.85
N TRP A 96 -13.59 -9.28 -3.71
CA TRP A 96 -13.87 -8.36 -4.79
C TRP A 96 -12.62 -7.57 -5.20
N ASP A 97 -12.33 -7.60 -6.49
CA ASP A 97 -11.27 -6.84 -7.15
C ASP A 97 -11.88 -5.69 -7.97
N ALA A 98 -11.02 -4.74 -8.38
CA ALA A 98 -11.31 -3.78 -9.43
C ALA A 98 -10.60 -4.26 -10.70
N GLY A 99 -11.33 -5.00 -11.54
CA GLY A 99 -10.81 -5.66 -12.73
C GLY A 99 -10.77 -4.74 -13.95
N HIS A 100 -9.66 -4.81 -14.70
CA HIS A 100 -9.47 -4.06 -15.94
C HIS A 100 -9.98 -4.82 -17.16
N TYR A 101 -10.82 -4.19 -18.00
CA TYR A 101 -11.24 -4.77 -19.27
C TYR A 101 -10.04 -4.95 -20.22
N ARG A 102 -9.31 -3.86 -20.46
CA ARG A 102 -8.00 -3.86 -21.13
C ARG A 102 -6.92 -3.82 -20.05
N THR A 103 -6.16 -4.90 -19.94
CA THR A 103 -5.18 -5.07 -18.86
C THR A 103 -4.14 -3.94 -18.82
N THR A 104 -3.60 -3.65 -17.64
CA THR A 104 -2.60 -2.57 -17.48
C THR A 104 -1.28 -2.82 -18.21
N ALA A 105 -1.05 -4.06 -18.68
CA ALA A 105 0.08 -4.43 -19.52
C ALA A 105 -0.23 -4.19 -21.01
N ALA A 106 -1.45 -4.51 -21.46
CA ALA A 106 -1.86 -4.34 -22.85
C ALA A 106 -2.21 -2.88 -23.20
N ALA A 107 -2.84 -2.15 -22.27
CA ALA A 107 -3.27 -0.77 -22.45
C ALA A 107 -2.87 0.11 -21.25
N PRO A 108 -1.57 0.39 -21.04
CA PRO A 108 -1.11 1.19 -19.91
C PRO A 108 -1.68 2.62 -19.87
N GLN A 109 -2.06 3.17 -21.02
CA GLN A 109 -2.74 4.47 -21.17
C GLN A 109 -4.15 4.48 -20.57
N LEU A 110 -4.82 3.32 -20.51
CA LEU A 110 -6.16 3.17 -19.92
C LEU A 110 -6.12 2.70 -18.45
N ARG A 111 -4.93 2.72 -17.82
CA ARG A 111 -4.71 2.16 -16.47
C ARG A 111 -5.61 2.76 -15.40
N PHE A 112 -5.91 4.05 -15.52
CA PHE A 112 -6.69 4.83 -14.56
C PHE A 112 -7.99 5.38 -15.16
N ASP A 113 -8.39 4.92 -16.36
CA ASP A 113 -9.68 5.27 -16.96
C ASP A 113 -10.78 4.48 -16.24
N GLU A 114 -11.72 5.18 -15.60
CA GLU A 114 -12.83 4.55 -14.86
C GLU A 114 -13.72 3.67 -15.73
N ARG A 115 -13.83 3.96 -17.04
CA ARG A 115 -14.59 3.16 -18.01
C ARG A 115 -13.91 1.82 -18.32
N ASN A 116 -12.64 1.68 -17.97
CA ASN A 116 -11.88 0.45 -18.15
C ASN A 116 -11.85 -0.41 -16.87
N ILE A 117 -12.40 0.05 -15.74
CA ILE A 117 -12.23 -0.58 -14.42
C ILE A 117 -13.57 -0.74 -13.71
N HIS A 118 -13.89 -1.98 -13.33
CA HIS A 118 -15.16 -2.31 -12.67
C HIS A 118 -14.98 -3.36 -11.58
N LYS A 119 -15.94 -3.43 -10.65
CA LYS A 119 -15.95 -4.49 -9.65
C LYS A 119 -16.10 -5.87 -10.31
N GLN A 120 -15.16 -6.75 -9.98
CA GLN A 120 -15.08 -8.09 -10.53
C GLN A 120 -14.77 -9.10 -9.43
N CYS A 121 -15.40 -10.27 -9.45
CA CYS A 121 -15.11 -11.32 -8.49
C CYS A 121 -13.72 -11.92 -8.76
N VAL A 122 -13.05 -12.38 -7.70
CA VAL A 122 -11.69 -12.96 -7.80
C VAL A 122 -11.60 -14.11 -8.81
N VAL A 123 -12.66 -14.94 -8.90
CA VAL A 123 -12.75 -16.06 -9.84
C VAL A 123 -12.65 -15.58 -11.29
N CYS A 124 -13.43 -14.57 -11.66
CA CYS A 124 -13.40 -14.03 -13.03
C CYS A 124 -12.11 -13.28 -13.32
N ASN A 125 -11.68 -12.42 -12.38
CA ASN A 125 -10.53 -11.55 -12.59
C ASN A 125 -9.22 -12.33 -12.66
N GLN A 126 -8.95 -13.17 -11.66
CA GLN A 126 -7.64 -13.81 -11.49
C GLN A 126 -7.56 -15.19 -12.15
N TYR A 127 -8.62 -16.01 -12.05
CA TYR A 127 -8.58 -17.40 -12.49
C TYR A 127 -9.16 -17.64 -13.90
N LYS A 128 -9.95 -16.70 -14.43
CA LYS A 128 -10.51 -16.76 -15.80
C LYS A 128 -9.96 -15.66 -16.71
N SER A 129 -8.76 -15.14 -16.41
CA SER A 129 -8.08 -14.13 -17.24
C SER A 129 -8.96 -12.91 -17.56
N GLY A 130 -9.68 -12.39 -16.55
CA GLY A 130 -10.59 -11.26 -16.71
C GLY A 130 -11.97 -11.59 -17.30
N ASN A 131 -12.23 -12.84 -17.71
CA ASN A 131 -13.52 -13.31 -18.25
C ASN A 131 -14.15 -12.30 -19.24
N LEU A 132 -13.38 -11.95 -20.28
CA LEU A 132 -13.58 -10.73 -21.09
C LEU A 132 -14.84 -10.76 -21.97
N VAL A 133 -15.27 -11.92 -22.45
CA VAL A 133 -16.45 -12.02 -23.34
C VAL A 133 -17.72 -11.50 -22.64
N PRO A 134 -18.12 -12.02 -21.47
CA PRO A 134 -19.27 -11.47 -20.76
C PRO A 134 -18.97 -10.10 -20.12
N TYR A 135 -17.70 -9.79 -19.80
CA TYR A 135 -17.31 -8.43 -19.39
C TYR A 135 -17.69 -7.42 -20.48
N ARG A 136 -17.34 -7.68 -21.74
CA ARG A 136 -17.62 -6.78 -22.87
C ARG A 136 -19.12 -6.54 -23.03
N VAL A 137 -19.93 -7.59 -22.94
CA VAL A 137 -21.40 -7.48 -23.02
C VAL A 137 -21.93 -6.53 -21.96
N GLU A 138 -21.51 -6.71 -20.71
CA GLU A 138 -21.91 -5.84 -19.61
C GLU A 138 -21.34 -4.41 -19.76
N LEU A 139 -20.15 -4.27 -20.31
CA LEU A 139 -19.54 -2.97 -20.56
C LEU A 139 -20.37 -2.15 -21.57
N ILE A 140 -20.83 -2.79 -22.66
CA ILE A 140 -21.73 -2.16 -23.64
C ILE A 140 -23.01 -1.68 -22.96
N ASN A 141 -23.58 -2.47 -22.05
CA ASN A 141 -24.78 -2.07 -21.31
C ASN A 141 -24.54 -0.84 -20.41
N ARG A 142 -23.34 -0.68 -19.86
CA ARG A 142 -23.01 0.41 -18.91
C ARG A 142 -22.62 1.71 -19.59
N ILE A 143 -21.80 1.64 -20.63
CA ILE A 143 -21.19 2.84 -21.25
C ILE A 143 -21.54 3.01 -22.74
N GLY A 144 -22.30 2.07 -23.31
CA GLY A 144 -22.65 2.08 -24.73
C GLY A 144 -21.58 1.49 -25.64
N GLN A 145 -21.99 1.09 -26.85
CA GLN A 145 -21.11 0.45 -27.83
C GLN A 145 -19.95 1.36 -28.26
N GLU A 146 -20.24 2.63 -28.53
CA GLU A 146 -19.25 3.61 -29.00
C GLU A 146 -18.08 3.78 -28.01
N ALA A 147 -18.37 3.88 -26.72
CA ALA A 147 -17.34 4.02 -25.70
C ALA A 147 -16.51 2.73 -25.54
N VAL A 148 -17.12 1.56 -25.75
CA VAL A 148 -16.39 0.28 -25.79
C VAL A 148 -15.45 0.23 -26.99
N ASP A 149 -15.93 0.62 -28.16
CA ASP A 149 -15.12 0.63 -29.37
C ASP A 149 -13.95 1.62 -29.25
N GLU A 150 -14.13 2.76 -28.57
CA GLU A 150 -13.05 3.70 -28.25
C GLU A 150 -11.98 3.04 -27.36
N ILE A 151 -12.37 2.32 -26.31
CA ILE A 151 -11.46 1.60 -25.41
C ILE A 151 -10.69 0.51 -26.16
N GLU A 152 -11.36 -0.21 -27.06
CA GLU A 152 -10.77 -1.31 -27.83
C GLU A 152 -9.77 -0.81 -28.89
N SER A 153 -10.09 0.30 -29.54
CA SER A 153 -9.30 0.92 -30.61
C SER A 153 -8.22 1.89 -30.11
N ASN A 154 -8.24 2.29 -28.84
CA ASN A 154 -7.22 3.16 -28.28
C ASN A 154 -5.87 2.43 -28.14
N HIS A 155 -4.92 2.79 -29.01
CA HIS A 155 -3.53 2.33 -29.01
C HIS A 155 -2.52 3.46 -28.73
N SER A 156 -2.98 4.56 -28.13
CA SER A 156 -2.12 5.70 -27.78
C SER A 156 -1.03 5.30 -26.78
N ARG A 157 0.13 5.95 -26.88
CA ARG A 157 1.24 5.75 -25.93
C ARG A 157 1.17 6.82 -24.86
N HIS A 158 1.05 6.39 -23.59
CA HIS A 158 1.09 7.31 -22.46
C HIS A 158 1.99 6.77 -21.34
N ARG A 159 2.87 7.63 -20.82
CA ARG A 159 3.80 7.30 -19.74
C ARG A 159 3.49 8.15 -18.52
N TRP A 160 2.67 7.59 -17.62
CA TRP A 160 2.30 8.22 -16.35
C TRP A 160 3.51 8.72 -15.57
N THR A 161 3.56 10.01 -15.26
CA THR A 161 4.60 10.66 -14.47
C THR A 161 4.36 10.45 -12.97
N VAL A 162 5.32 10.85 -12.12
CA VAL A 162 5.16 10.75 -10.67
C VAL A 162 4.10 11.75 -10.19
N GLU A 163 4.08 12.92 -10.79
CA GLU A 163 3.20 14.04 -10.51
C GLU A 163 1.75 13.67 -10.84
N GLU A 164 1.52 13.11 -12.03
CA GLU A 164 0.20 12.57 -12.41
C GLU A 164 -0.27 11.47 -11.46
N CYS A 165 0.61 10.53 -11.10
CA CYS A 165 0.24 9.47 -10.15
C CYS A 165 -0.12 10.02 -8.76
N LYS A 166 0.56 11.07 -8.29
CA LYS A 166 0.23 11.75 -7.04
C LYS A 166 -1.13 12.47 -7.14
N ALA A 167 -1.39 13.15 -8.25
CA ALA A 167 -2.65 13.82 -8.51
C ALA A 167 -3.82 12.82 -8.53
N ILE A 168 -3.70 11.74 -9.31
CA ILE A 168 -4.68 10.65 -9.38
C ILE A 168 -4.91 10.05 -8.01
N LYS A 169 -3.85 9.76 -7.25
CA LYS A 169 -4.01 9.26 -5.88
C LYS A 169 -4.87 10.19 -5.02
N ALA A 170 -4.56 11.49 -5.03
CA ALA A 170 -5.28 12.48 -4.23
C ALA A 170 -6.75 12.61 -4.66
N GLU A 171 -6.99 12.70 -5.97
CA GLU A 171 -8.33 12.79 -6.57
C GLU A 171 -9.20 11.61 -6.15
N TYR A 172 -8.71 10.37 -6.31
CA TYR A 172 -9.51 9.18 -6.01
C TYR A 172 -9.68 8.94 -4.50
N GLN A 173 -8.73 9.40 -3.67
CA GLN A 173 -8.93 9.42 -2.23
C GLN A 173 -10.04 10.39 -1.83
N GLN A 174 -10.10 11.55 -2.49
CA GLN A 174 -11.16 12.53 -2.27
C GLN A 174 -12.52 12.00 -2.76
N LYS A 175 -12.60 11.49 -4.00
CA LYS A 175 -13.81 10.83 -4.54
C LYS A 175 -14.34 9.72 -3.61
N LEU A 176 -13.44 8.88 -3.08
CA LEU A 176 -13.82 7.82 -2.14
C LEU A 176 -14.38 8.37 -0.83
N LYS A 177 -13.79 9.46 -0.31
CA LYS A 177 -14.27 10.12 0.91
C LYS A 177 -15.66 10.72 0.68
N ASP A 178 -15.84 11.44 -0.42
CA ASP A 178 -17.11 12.09 -0.77
C ASP A 178 -18.23 11.06 -0.99
N LEU A 179 -17.91 9.94 -1.65
CA LEU A 179 -18.85 8.83 -1.85
C LEU A 179 -19.27 8.16 -0.53
N ARG A 180 -18.37 8.07 0.45
CA ARG A 180 -18.68 7.53 1.78
C ARG A 180 -19.50 8.49 2.63
N ASN A 181 -19.18 9.78 2.56
CA ASN A 181 -19.87 10.83 3.30
C ASN A 181 -21.31 11.02 2.80
N SER A 182 -21.50 11.16 1.49
CA SER A 182 -22.84 11.25 0.88
C SER A 182 -23.73 10.07 1.26
N ARG A 183 -23.16 8.87 1.41
CA ARG A 183 -23.90 7.70 1.91
C ARG A 183 -24.23 7.80 3.40
N SER A 184 -23.31 8.25 4.26
CA SER A 184 -23.61 8.39 5.69
C SER A 184 -24.67 9.46 5.96
N GLU A 185 -24.80 10.46 5.07
CA GLU A 185 -25.85 11.47 5.16
C GLU A 185 -27.21 10.96 4.63
N ALA A 186 -27.20 9.95 3.74
CA ALA A 186 -28.39 9.35 3.17
C ALA A 186 -28.95 8.14 3.97
N ALA A 187 -28.22 7.67 5.00
CA ALA A 187 -28.58 6.52 5.84
C ALA A 187 -29.11 6.96 7.20
#